data_AF-A0A7X5SC83-F1
#
_entry.id   AF-A0A7X5SC83-F1
#
_cell.length_a   1.000
_cell.length_b   1.000
_cell.length_c   1.000
_cell.angle_alpha   90.00
_cell.angle_beta   90.00
_cell.angle_gamma   90.00
#
_symmetry.space_group_name_H-M   'P 1'
#
loop_
_entity.id
_entity.type
_entity.pdbx_description
1 polymer ?
#
loop_
_entity_poly.entity_id
_entity_poly.type
_entity_poly.pdbx_seq_one_letter_code
_entity_poly.pdbx_strand_id
1 'polypeptide(L)' 'MHNTLILFGATGDLAQRYLFPSLLRLFVDGLLPEDFRIRALALSPH' A
#
# COMPACT_ATOMS: atom_id res chain seq x y z
N MET A 1 13.39 -6.14 -11.48
CA MET A 1 12.94 -4.98 -10.67
C MET A 1 11.65 -5.39 -9.99
N HIS A 2 11.56 -5.21 -8.66
CA HIS A 2 10.41 -5.67 -7.87
C HIS A 2 9.46 -4.49 -7.60
N ASN A 3 8.51 -4.27 -8.50
CA ASN A 3 7.59 -3.13 -8.45
C ASN A 3 6.28 -3.48 -7.72
N THR A 4 6.26 -4.60 -6.99
CA THR A 4 5.09 -5.06 -6.24
C THR A 4 5.39 -5.08 -4.75
N LEU A 5 4.63 -4.29 -3.98
CA LEU A 5 4.57 -4.36 -2.53
C LEU A 5 3.50 -5.39 -2.13
N ILE A 6 3.90 -6.43 -1.39
CA ILE A 6 2.95 -7.36 -0.77
C ILE A 6 2.73 -6.93 0.68
N LEU A 7 1.49 -6.59 1.02
CA LEU A 7 1.11 -6.10 2.34
C LEU A 7 0.24 -7.12 3.07
N PHE A 8 0.74 -7.65 4.17
CA PHE A 8 -0.03 -8.47 5.11
C PHE A 8 -0.56 -7.61 6.25
N GLY A 9 -1.78 -7.90 6.72
CA GLY A 9 -2.41 -7.09 7.75
C GLY A 9 -2.93 -5.76 7.20
N ALA A 10 -3.42 -5.76 5.97
CA ALA A 10 -3.93 -4.57 5.28
C ALA A 10 -5.04 -3.83 6.05
N THR A 11 -5.78 -4.52 6.91
CA THR A 11 -6.84 -3.93 7.74
C THR A 11 -6.35 -3.48 9.12
N GLY A 12 -5.05 -3.55 9.39
CA GLY A 12 -4.47 -3.14 10.67
C GLY A 12 -4.36 -1.63 10.83
N ASP A 13 -4.26 -1.17 12.07
CA ASP A 13 -4.23 0.25 12.43
C ASP A 13 -3.11 1.02 11.70
N LEU A 14 -1.91 0.44 11.63
CA LEU A 14 -0.78 1.03 10.91
C LEU A 14 -1.05 1.17 9.41
N ALA A 15 -1.65 0.14 8.81
CA ALA A 15 -1.93 0.12 7.37
C ALA A 15 -2.93 1.22 7.00
N GLN A 16 -4.02 1.34 7.77
CA GLN A 16 -5.09 2.30 7.51
C GLN A 16 -4.68 3.74 7.83
N ARG A 17 -4.00 3.97 8.97
CA ARG A 17 -3.69 5.34 9.42
C ARG A 17 -2.46 5.94 8.76
N TYR A 18 -1.50 5.12 8.34
CA TYR A 18 -0.18 5.63 7.92
C TYR A 18 0.27 5.07 6.58
N LEU A 19 0.20 3.75 6.38
CA LEU A 19 0.79 3.14 5.18
C LEU A 19 0.05 3.55 3.91
N PHE A 20 -1.26 3.33 3.83
CA PHE A 20 -2.03 3.68 2.64
C PHE A 20 -2.06 5.19 2.37
N PRO A 21 -2.26 6.07 3.38
CA PRO A 21 -2.15 7.51 3.16
C PRO A 21 -0.78 7.95 2.62
N SER A 22 0.31 7.37 3.14
CA SER A 22 1.67 7.70 2.66
C SER A 22 1.90 7.20 1.23
N LEU A 23 1.42 6.00 0.90
CA LEU A 23 1.52 5.47 -0.47
C LEU A 23 0.68 6.29 -1.45
N LEU A 24 -0.51 6.74 -1.05
CA LEU A 24 -1.34 7.65 -1.85
C LEU A 24 -0.62 8.99 -2.07
N ARG A 25 0.02 9.53 -1.02
CA ARG A 25 0.82 10.76 -1.13
C ARG A 25 1.94 10.59 -2.16
N LEU A 26 2.71 9.51 -2.07
CA LEU A 26 3.78 9.22 -3.03
C LEU A 26 3.26 9.03 -4.45
N PHE A 27 2.08 8.42 -4.61
CA PHE A 27 1.44 8.26 -5.91
C PHE A 27 1.07 9.61 -6.53
N VAL A 28 0.41 10.49 -5.76
CA VAL A 28 0.01 11.83 -6.20
C VAL A 28 1.23 12.70 -6.53
N ASP A 29 2.30 12.59 -5.74
CA ASP A 29 3.54 13.33 -5.94
C ASP A 29 4.41 12.75 -7.09
N GLY A 30 3.99 11.67 -7.75
CA GLY A 30 4.72 11.03 -8.85
C GLY A 30 6.02 10.34 -8.42
N LEU A 31 6.11 9.98 -7.15
CA LEU A 31 7.32 9.42 -6.52
C LEU A 31 7.33 7.88 -6.50
N LEU A 32 6.28 7.24 -7.01
CA LEU A 32 6.24 5.79 -7.21
C LEU A 32 6.62 5.44 -8.66
N PRO A 33 7.22 4.27 -8.90
CA PRO A 33 7.40 3.75 -10.25
C PRO A 33 6.07 3.66 -11.01
N GLU A 34 6.09 3.89 -12.33
CA GLU A 34 4.88 3.89 -13.18
C GLU A 34 4.08 2.59 -13.11
N ASP A 35 4.75 1.45 -12.93
CA ASP A 35 4.17 0.11 -12.83
C ASP A 35 4.07 -0.40 -11.37
N PHE A 36 4.14 0.49 -10.38
CA PHE A 36 4.04 0.12 -8.98
C PHE A 36 2.68 -0.52 -8.65
N ARG A 37 2.71 -1.66 -7.96
CA ARG A 37 1.51 -2.41 -7.57
C ARG A 37 1.53 -2.71 -6.08
N ILE A 38 0.36 -2.67 -5.47
CA ILE A 38 0.16 -3.15 -4.10
C ILE A 38 -0.73 -4.39 -4.16
N ARG A 39 -0.27 -5.49 -3.58
CA ARG A 39 -1.10 -6.66 -3.29
C ARG A 39 -1.28 -6.79 -1.79
N ALA A 40 -2.44 -6.37 -1.31
CA ALA A 40 -2.76 -6.30 0.09
C ALA A 40 -3.69 -7.44 0.50
N LEU A 41 -3.46 -8.02 1.67
CA LEU A 41 -4.29 -9.08 2.23
C LEU A 41 -4.44 -8.92 3.74
N ALA A 42 -5.58 -9.37 4.23
CA ALA A 42 -5.93 -9.40 5.64
C ALA A 42 -6.84 -10.60 5.90
N LEU A 43 -6.90 -11.02 7.17
CA LEU A 43 -7.83 -12.06 7.61
C LEU A 43 -9.23 -11.49 7.89
N SER A 44 -9.32 -10.18 8.12
CA SER A 44 -10.61 -9.50 8.32
C SER A 44 -11.32 -9.31 6.98
N PRO A 45 -12.63 -9.59 6.89
CA PRO A 45 -13.41 -9.38 5.67
C PRO A 45 -13.78 -7.91 5.40
N HIS A 46 -13.38 -6.98 6.28
CA HIS A 46 -13.64 -5.54 6.15
C HIS A 46 -12.92 -4.90 4.96
#